data_AF-A0A538KAA8-F1
#
_entry.id   AF-A0A538KAA8-F1
#
_cell.length_a   1.000
_cell.length_b   1.000
_cell.length_c   1.000
_cell.angle_alpha   90.00
_cell.angle_beta   90.00
_cell.angle_gamma   90.00
#
_symmetry.space_group_name_H-M   'P 1'
#
loop_
_entity.id
_entity.type
_entity.pdbx_description
1 polymer ?
#
loop_
_entity_poly.entity_id
_entity_poly.type
_entity_poly.pdbx_seq_one_letter_code
_entity_poly.pdbx_strand_id
1 'polypeptide(L)'
;MDRLLGRGHTAVHTFRLGSWSYPTTSNVAVLRAAFEAAGGFREDIRAGEDADLSYRLRAAGWTIERRESASVIHSSRPTLYSFLAQKLVHGAGGGWLNRQYPGCLPARRRPGLVWWGARTAVRGLIAAVRSRDRDRALWALFEPVEVLAWEFGRSLPNERPLTPGVWRRALRDLCGGPGTPRI
;
A
#
# COMPACT_ATOMS: atom_id res chain seq x y z
N MET A 1 -29.09 15.56 -0.92
CA MET A 1 -28.06 14.59 -1.38
C MET A 1 -26.64 15.06 -1.01
N ASP A 2 -26.47 15.75 0.12
CA ASP A 2 -25.21 16.48 0.45
C ASP A 2 -24.56 16.02 1.77
N ARG A 3 -24.98 14.87 2.30
CA ARG A 3 -24.51 14.33 3.60
C ARG A 3 -23.72 13.03 3.52
N LEU A 4 -23.37 12.54 2.33
CA LEU A 4 -22.64 11.29 2.15
C LEU A 4 -21.13 11.45 1.91
N LEU A 5 -20.61 12.69 1.88
CA LEU A 5 -19.17 12.97 1.70
C LEU A 5 -18.47 13.41 3.01
N GLY A 6 -19.17 13.38 4.15
CA GLY A 6 -18.72 13.99 5.42
C GLY A 6 -17.83 13.16 6.33
N ARG A 7 -17.38 11.97 5.91
CA ARG A 7 -16.34 11.22 6.62
C ARG A 7 -15.35 10.73 5.59
N GLY A 8 -14.30 11.53 5.37
CA GLY A 8 -13.18 11.18 4.50
C GLY A 8 -12.69 9.79 4.86
N HIS A 9 -13.04 8.82 4.03
CA HIS A 9 -12.54 7.46 4.10
C HIS A 9 -11.04 7.55 3.92
N THR A 10 -10.30 7.03 4.91
CA THR A 10 -8.86 7.19 5.07
C THR A 10 -8.12 6.77 3.79
N ALA A 11 -7.86 7.73 2.90
CA ALA A 11 -6.64 7.72 2.12
C ALA A 11 -5.53 7.49 3.13
N VAL A 12 -4.64 6.52 2.89
CA VAL A 12 -3.45 6.33 3.72
C VAL A 12 -2.80 7.70 3.80
N HIS A 13 -2.87 8.32 4.98
CA HIS A 13 -2.34 9.65 5.19
C HIS A 13 -0.85 9.44 5.38
N THR A 14 -0.15 9.22 4.27
CA THR A 14 1.30 8.97 4.19
C THR A 14 2.09 10.01 4.98
N PHE A 15 1.58 11.23 5.11
CA PHE A 15 2.11 12.27 5.98
C PHE A 15 2.16 11.94 7.49
N ARG A 16 1.46 10.88 7.95
CA ARG A 16 1.57 10.36 9.33
C ARG A 16 2.79 9.48 9.56
N LEU A 17 3.53 9.13 8.51
CA LEU A 17 4.74 8.30 8.60
C LEU A 17 5.97 9.09 9.09
N GLY A 18 5.80 10.32 9.57
CA GLY A 18 6.88 11.14 10.11
C GLY A 18 7.94 11.46 9.04
N SER A 19 9.19 11.10 9.32
CA SER A 19 10.32 11.26 8.39
C SER A 19 10.14 10.47 7.09
N TRP A 20 9.30 9.43 7.10
CA TRP A 20 8.95 8.61 5.95
C TRP A 20 7.68 9.09 5.23
N SER A 21 7.24 10.32 5.46
CA SER A 21 6.10 10.89 4.74
C SER A 21 6.40 11.05 3.26
N TYR A 22 5.42 10.81 2.39
CA TYR A 22 5.56 11.06 0.96
C TYR A 22 4.20 11.40 0.36
N PRO A 23 4.09 12.36 -0.56
CA PRO A 23 2.83 12.61 -1.25
C PRO A 23 2.57 11.53 -2.29
N THR A 24 1.30 11.25 -2.58
CA THR A 24 0.93 10.42 -3.72
C THR A 24 1.03 11.23 -5.01
N THR A 25 1.53 10.62 -6.08
CA THR A 25 1.73 11.28 -7.39
C THR A 25 0.43 11.68 -8.10
N SER A 26 -0.73 11.32 -7.53
CA SER A 26 -2.05 11.75 -7.99
C SER A 26 -2.28 13.27 -7.86
N ASN A 27 -1.52 13.96 -6.99
CA ASN A 27 -1.62 15.42 -6.83
C ASN A 27 -0.33 16.00 -6.23
N VAL A 28 0.70 16.13 -7.06
CA VAL A 28 2.03 16.60 -6.68
C VAL A 28 2.55 17.60 -7.69
N ALA A 29 3.20 18.64 -7.18
CA ALA A 29 4.09 19.50 -7.95
C ALA A 29 5.51 19.34 -7.42
N VAL A 30 6.47 19.23 -8.32
CA VAL A 30 7.90 19.12 -8.00
C VAL A 30 8.68 20.11 -8.85
N LEU A 31 9.70 20.73 -8.25
CA LEU A 31 10.63 21.58 -9.00
C LEU A 31 11.36 20.72 -10.04
N ARG A 32 11.34 21.16 -11.30
CA ARG A 32 12.00 20.44 -12.40
C ARG A 32 13.45 20.12 -12.09
N ALA A 33 14.22 21.11 -11.62
CA ALA A 33 15.63 20.93 -11.27
C ALA A 33 15.82 19.88 -10.18
N ALA A 34 14.95 19.82 -9.17
CA ALA A 34 15.01 18.81 -8.12
C ALA A 34 14.65 17.40 -8.64
N PHE A 35 13.65 17.32 -9.52
CA PHE A 35 13.25 16.05 -10.15
C PHE A 35 14.35 15.48 -11.04
N GLU A 36 14.96 16.31 -11.89
CA GLU A 36 16.06 15.93 -12.76
C GLU A 36 17.31 15.57 -11.95
N ALA A 37 17.66 16.35 -10.92
CA ALA A 37 18.79 16.06 -10.03
C ALA A 37 18.61 14.75 -9.24
N ALA A 38 17.37 14.40 -8.90
CA ALA A 38 17.08 13.12 -8.26
C ALA A 38 17.14 11.94 -9.24
N GLY A 39 17.15 12.17 -10.56
CA GLY A 39 17.08 11.13 -11.58
C GLY A 39 15.64 10.66 -11.91
N GLY A 40 14.63 11.48 -11.61
CA GLY A 40 13.23 11.19 -11.92
C GLY A 40 12.63 10.01 -11.15
N PHE A 41 11.56 9.41 -11.68
CA PHE A 41 10.95 8.20 -11.11
C PHE A 41 11.76 6.95 -11.49
N ARG A 42 11.74 5.93 -10.64
CA ARG A 42 12.24 4.61 -11.00
C ARG A 42 11.28 3.92 -11.95
N GLU A 43 11.78 3.50 -13.11
CA GLU A 43 10.99 2.85 -14.16
C GLU A 43 10.96 1.32 -14.02
N ASP A 44 11.89 0.75 -13.25
CA ASP A 44 12.06 -0.69 -13.03
C ASP A 44 11.10 -1.26 -11.97
N ILE A 45 10.26 -0.42 -11.34
CA ILE A 45 9.35 -0.83 -10.26
C ILE A 45 7.87 -0.63 -10.59
N ARG A 46 7.01 -1.48 -10.01
CA ARG A 46 5.56 -1.47 -10.23
C ARG A 46 4.83 -0.46 -9.36
N ALA A 47 5.26 -0.32 -8.10
CA ALA A 47 4.71 0.60 -7.12
C ALA A 47 5.77 1.06 -6.12
N GLY A 48 5.55 2.22 -5.51
CA GLY A 48 6.41 2.83 -4.50
C GLY A 48 7.39 3.88 -5.06
N GLU A 49 7.25 4.24 -6.33
CA GLU A 49 8.03 5.26 -7.02
C GLU A 49 7.84 6.66 -6.42
N ASP A 50 6.65 6.92 -5.87
CA ASP A 50 6.29 8.17 -5.19
C ASP A 50 7.07 8.35 -3.88
N ALA A 51 7.11 7.31 -3.05
CA ALA A 51 7.88 7.27 -1.82
C ALA A 51 9.39 7.30 -2.09
N ASP A 52 9.87 6.49 -3.04
CA ASP A 52 11.29 6.44 -3.42
C ASP A 52 11.81 7.81 -3.88
N LEU A 53 11.09 8.49 -4.78
CA LEU A 53 11.44 9.84 -5.21
C LEU A 53 11.45 10.80 -4.02
N SER A 54 10.46 10.74 -3.15
CA SER A 54 10.34 11.60 -1.97
C SER A 54 11.50 11.41 -0.98
N TYR A 55 11.99 10.18 -0.83
CA TYR A 55 13.13 9.89 0.04
C TYR A 55 14.44 10.37 -0.59
N ARG A 56 14.63 10.18 -1.90
CA ARG A 56 15.78 10.72 -2.63
C ARG A 56 15.84 12.24 -2.59
N LEU A 57 14.69 12.91 -2.78
CA LEU A 57 14.60 14.37 -2.69
C LEU A 57 14.99 14.88 -1.29
N ARG A 58 14.49 14.25 -0.22
CA ARG A 58 14.89 14.61 1.15
C ARG A 58 16.36 14.35 1.43
N ALA A 59 16.90 13.22 0.95
CA ALA A 59 18.33 12.92 1.07
C ALA A 59 19.20 13.96 0.35
N ALA A 60 18.69 14.57 -0.72
CA ALA A 60 19.33 15.68 -1.42
C ALA A 60 19.06 17.07 -0.80
N GLY A 61 18.45 17.13 0.39
CA GLY A 61 18.21 18.38 1.13
C GLY A 61 16.92 19.11 0.78
N TRP A 62 16.07 18.56 -0.09
CA TRP A 62 14.78 19.16 -0.42
C TRP A 62 13.73 18.88 0.67
N THR A 63 12.81 19.82 0.84
CA THR A 63 11.67 19.68 1.75
C THR A 63 10.41 19.30 0.99
N ILE A 64 9.49 18.61 1.68
CA ILE A 64 8.16 18.28 1.17
C ILE A 64 7.14 18.99 2.03
N GLU A 65 6.29 19.79 1.39
CA GLU A 65 5.21 20.53 2.02
C GLU A 65 3.85 19.98 1.57
N ARG A 66 2.92 19.82 2.51
CA ARG A 66 1.51 19.49 2.23
C ARG A 66 0.69 20.77 2.18
N ARG A 67 -0.10 20.95 1.13
CA ARG A 67 -1.05 22.07 1.00
C ARG A 67 -2.48 21.55 1.07
N GLU A 68 -3.19 21.83 2.17
CA GLU A 68 -4.56 21.33 2.38
C GLU A 68 -5.55 21.84 1.32
N SER A 69 -5.31 23.03 0.75
CA SER A 69 -6.11 23.59 -0.35
C SER A 69 -5.86 22.90 -1.69
N ALA A 70 -4.75 22.18 -1.85
CA ALA A 70 -4.47 21.36 -3.01
C ALA A 70 -5.03 19.96 -2.79
N SER A 71 -6.36 19.84 -2.86
CA SER A 71 -7.07 18.56 -2.72
C SER A 71 -7.65 18.12 -4.06
N VAL A 72 -7.60 16.81 -4.34
CA VAL A 72 -8.26 16.19 -5.51
C VAL A 72 -9.13 15.02 -5.07
N ILE A 73 -10.12 14.69 -5.89
CA ILE A 73 -10.94 13.49 -5.71
C ILE A 73 -10.33 12.36 -6.53
N HIS A 74 -10.00 11.25 -5.88
CA HIS A 74 -9.53 10.05 -6.55
C HIS A 74 -10.62 8.99 -6.57
N SER A 75 -11.01 8.54 -7.77
CA SER A 75 -11.95 7.44 -7.92
C SER A 75 -11.30 6.13 -7.53
N SER A 76 -11.89 5.43 -6.57
CA SER A 76 -11.42 4.10 -6.17
C SER A 76 -11.85 3.04 -7.19
N ARG A 77 -11.20 1.88 -7.15
CA ARG A 77 -11.57 0.75 -8.00
C ARG A 77 -12.99 0.27 -7.65
N PRO A 78 -13.86 -0.01 -8.66
CA PRO A 78 -15.27 -0.28 -8.41
C PRO A 78 -15.55 -1.71 -7.95
N THR A 79 -14.59 -2.64 -8.08
CA THR A 79 -14.78 -4.04 -7.70
C THR A 79 -13.80 -4.48 -6.62
N LEU A 80 -14.25 -5.38 -5.75
CA LEU A 80 -13.40 -5.99 -4.72
C LEU A 80 -12.16 -6.64 -5.34
N TYR A 81 -12.32 -7.38 -6.44
CA TYR A 81 -11.20 -8.03 -7.11
C TYR A 81 -10.13 -7.04 -7.58
N SER A 82 -10.52 -5.98 -8.30
CA SER A 82 -9.57 -4.97 -8.81
C SER A 82 -8.92 -4.17 -7.68
N PHE A 83 -9.66 -3.90 -6.60
CA PHE A 83 -9.14 -3.30 -5.39
C PHE A 83 -8.09 -4.18 -4.71
N LEU A 84 -8.39 -5.46 -4.47
CA LEU A 84 -7.44 -6.39 -3.84
C LEU A 84 -6.20 -6.59 -4.71
N ALA A 85 -6.35 -6.71 -6.02
CA ALA A 85 -5.23 -6.76 -6.95
C ALA A 85 -4.33 -5.52 -6.82
N GLN A 86 -4.92 -4.33 -6.69
CA GLN A 86 -4.18 -3.10 -6.43
C GLN A 86 -3.45 -3.13 -5.07
N LYS A 87 -4.08 -3.65 -4.02
CA LYS A 87 -3.44 -3.78 -2.69
C LYS A 87 -2.28 -4.76 -2.67
N LEU A 88 -2.36 -5.87 -3.42
CA LEU A 88 -1.24 -6.77 -3.63
C LEU A 88 -0.04 -6.05 -4.26
N VAL A 89 -0.28 -5.21 -5.27
CA VAL A 89 0.78 -4.41 -5.94
C VAL A 89 1.37 -3.37 -5.00
N HIS A 90 0.54 -2.65 -4.25
CA HIS A 90 1.03 -1.71 -3.24
C HIS A 90 1.80 -2.40 -2.12
N GLY A 91 1.39 -3.60 -1.72
CA GLY A 91 2.12 -4.46 -0.81
C GLY A 91 3.50 -4.81 -1.33
N ALA A 92 3.61 -5.21 -2.61
CA ALA A 92 4.90 -5.49 -3.26
C ALA A 92 5.82 -4.26 -3.24
N GLY A 93 5.25 -3.08 -3.55
CA GLY A 93 5.94 -1.79 -3.45
C GLY A 93 6.44 -1.49 -2.04
N GLY A 94 5.60 -1.66 -1.02
CA GLY A 94 6.00 -1.45 0.38
C GLY A 94 7.03 -2.46 0.88
N GLY A 95 6.94 -3.71 0.41
CA GLY A 95 7.96 -4.74 0.64
C GLY A 95 9.31 -4.35 0.04
N TRP A 96 9.32 -3.88 -1.20
CA TRP A 96 10.51 -3.36 -1.89
C TRP A 96 11.07 -2.11 -1.21
N LEU A 97 10.23 -1.11 -0.90
CA LEU A 97 10.62 0.12 -0.21
C LEU A 97 11.29 -0.16 1.11
N ASN A 98 10.76 -1.07 1.93
CA ASN A 98 11.38 -1.40 3.21
C ASN A 98 12.70 -2.18 3.08
N ARG A 99 12.99 -2.78 1.93
CA ARG A 99 14.31 -3.36 1.64
C ARG A 99 15.32 -2.28 1.24
N GLN A 100 14.89 -1.30 0.44
CA GLN A 100 15.74 -0.17 0.01
C GLN A 100 15.97 0.85 1.12
N TYR A 101 14.94 1.08 1.94
CA TYR A 101 14.89 2.06 3.02
C TYR A 101 14.42 1.36 4.30
N PRO A 102 15.32 0.68 5.03
CA PRO A 102 14.96 -0.09 6.21
C PRO A 102 14.19 0.72 7.26
N GLY A 103 13.02 0.21 7.66
CA GLY A 103 12.19 0.83 8.69
C GLY A 103 11.16 1.83 8.17
N CYS A 104 11.13 2.14 6.87
CA CYS A 104 10.13 3.06 6.33
C CYS A 104 8.70 2.50 6.37
N LEU A 105 8.57 1.19 6.16
CA LEU A 105 7.29 0.47 6.11
C LEU A 105 7.48 -0.93 6.73
N PRO A 106 7.61 -1.03 8.07
CA PRO A 106 7.87 -2.30 8.74
C PRO A 106 6.75 -3.32 8.48
N ALA A 107 7.10 -4.57 8.29
CA ALA A 107 6.14 -5.65 8.07
C ALA A 107 5.37 -6.00 9.34
N ARG A 108 4.09 -6.35 9.22
CA ARG A 108 3.33 -6.93 10.33
C ARG A 108 3.73 -8.40 10.51
N ARG A 109 3.80 -8.88 11.76
CA ARG A 109 4.15 -10.29 12.05
C ARG A 109 3.02 -11.23 11.58
N ARG A 110 3.34 -12.16 10.67
CA ARG A 110 2.38 -13.03 9.97
C ARG A 110 1.49 -13.93 10.84
N PRO A 111 1.99 -14.71 11.82
CA PRO A 111 1.13 -15.64 12.57
C PRO A 111 0.06 -14.90 13.40
N GLY A 112 0.38 -13.70 13.92
CA GLY A 112 -0.58 -12.86 14.62
C GLY A 112 -1.59 -12.17 13.69
N LEU A 113 -1.34 -12.12 12.38
CA LEU A 113 -2.12 -11.33 11.44
C LEU A 113 -3.49 -11.95 11.14
N VAL A 114 -3.55 -13.27 10.96
CA VAL A 114 -4.82 -13.98 10.74
C VAL A 114 -5.71 -13.86 11.97
N TRP A 115 -5.14 -14.08 13.17
CA TRP A 115 -5.87 -13.93 14.42
C TRP A 115 -6.31 -12.48 14.67
N TRP A 116 -5.44 -11.51 14.41
CA TRP A 116 -5.79 -10.09 14.43
C TRP A 116 -6.95 -9.79 13.48
N GLY A 117 -6.89 -10.28 12.24
CA GLY A 117 -7.93 -10.07 11.23
C GLY A 117 -9.29 -10.63 11.68
N ALA A 118 -9.29 -11.89 12.15
CA ALA A 118 -10.50 -12.54 12.68
C ALA A 118 -11.08 -11.77 13.88
N ARG A 119 -10.24 -11.37 14.83
CA ARG A 119 -10.66 -10.60 16.01
C ARG A 119 -11.20 -9.22 15.64
N THR A 120 -10.57 -8.53 14.69
CA THR A 120 -11.02 -7.22 14.19
C THR A 120 -12.38 -7.34 13.52
N ALA A 121 -12.57 -8.34 12.66
CA ALA A 121 -13.86 -8.61 12.01
C ALA A 121 -14.96 -8.89 13.02
N VAL A 122 -14.74 -9.81 13.97
CA VAL A 122 -15.73 -10.17 14.99
C VAL A 122 -16.12 -8.95 15.84
N ARG A 123 -15.14 -8.18 16.32
CA ARG A 123 -15.41 -6.98 17.12
C ARG A 123 -16.18 -5.92 16.33
N GLY A 124 -15.80 -5.70 15.08
CA GLY A 124 -16.46 -4.74 14.18
C GLY A 124 -17.89 -5.15 13.88
N LEU A 125 -18.14 -6.44 13.61
CA LEU A 125 -19.49 -6.97 13.36
C LEU A 125 -20.38 -6.87 14.60
N ILE A 126 -19.87 -7.22 15.80
CA ILE A 126 -20.62 -7.05 17.05
C ILE A 126 -20.97 -5.57 17.26
N ALA A 127 -20.03 -4.66 17.03
CA ALA A 127 -20.28 -3.22 17.13
C ALA A 127 -21.32 -2.75 16.11
N ALA A 128 -21.24 -3.24 14.87
CA ALA A 128 -22.18 -2.93 13.80
C ALA A 128 -23.60 -3.40 14.11
N VAL A 129 -23.76 -4.61 14.65
CA VAL A 129 -25.06 -5.15 15.11
C VAL A 129 -25.63 -4.28 16.24
N ARG A 130 -24.81 -3.94 17.24
CA ARG A 130 -25.22 -3.09 18.37
C ARG A 130 -25.64 -1.69 17.92
N SER A 131 -24.93 -1.10 16.95
CA SER A 131 -25.25 0.23 16.44
C SER A 131 -26.20 0.24 15.23
N ARG A 132 -26.65 -0.93 14.75
CA ARG A 132 -27.44 -1.11 13.51
C ARG A 132 -26.85 -0.36 12.31
N ASP A 133 -25.53 -0.36 12.21
CA ASP A 133 -24.77 0.41 11.22
C ASP A 133 -24.20 -0.55 10.16
N ARG A 134 -24.76 -0.50 8.95
CA ARG A 134 -24.35 -1.37 7.83
C ARG A 134 -22.94 -1.05 7.33
N ASP A 135 -22.56 0.23 7.36
CA ASP A 135 -21.24 0.64 6.88
C ASP A 135 -20.15 0.09 7.79
N ARG A 136 -20.39 0.09 9.11
CA ARG A 136 -19.50 -0.59 10.07
C ARG A 136 -19.37 -2.08 9.82
N ALA A 137 -20.47 -2.75 9.45
CA ALA A 137 -20.40 -4.18 9.13
C ALA A 137 -19.54 -4.44 7.88
N LEU A 138 -19.69 -3.60 6.84
CA LEU A 138 -18.86 -3.66 5.64
C LEU A 138 -17.38 -3.43 6.00
N TRP A 139 -17.07 -2.36 6.73
CA TRP A 139 -15.68 -2.07 7.13
C TRP A 139 -15.03 -3.17 7.97
N ALA A 140 -15.81 -3.79 8.88
CA ALA A 140 -15.33 -4.91 9.70
C ALA A 140 -14.85 -6.10 8.85
N LEU A 141 -15.44 -6.32 7.67
CA LEU A 141 -15.04 -7.36 6.74
C LEU A 141 -13.95 -6.90 5.77
N PHE A 142 -14.03 -5.66 5.30
CA PHE A 142 -13.11 -5.13 4.28
C PHE A 142 -11.69 -4.88 4.82
N GLU A 143 -11.55 -4.28 6.00
CA GLU A 143 -10.24 -3.88 6.54
C GLU A 143 -9.28 -5.08 6.73
N PRO A 144 -9.69 -6.20 7.34
CA PRO A 144 -8.82 -7.37 7.44
C PRO A 144 -8.36 -7.90 6.09
N VAL A 145 -9.26 -7.95 5.11
CA VAL A 145 -8.95 -8.47 3.76
C VAL A 145 -7.97 -7.55 3.03
N GLU A 146 -8.16 -6.23 3.14
CA GLU A 146 -7.22 -5.24 2.61
C GLU A 146 -5.82 -5.43 3.21
N VAL A 147 -5.71 -5.51 4.54
CA VAL A 147 -4.43 -5.65 5.23
C VAL A 147 -3.76 -6.98 4.89
N LEU A 148 -4.52 -8.07 4.82
CA LEU A 148 -4.00 -9.38 4.41
C LEU A 148 -3.46 -9.34 2.98
N ALA A 149 -4.20 -8.72 2.04
CA ALA A 149 -3.74 -8.55 0.67
C ALA A 149 -2.46 -7.71 0.60
N TRP A 150 -2.41 -6.59 1.33
CA TRP A 150 -1.21 -5.76 1.40
C TRP A 150 0.00 -6.55 1.94
N GLU A 151 -0.16 -7.24 3.08
CA GLU A 151 0.93 -7.97 3.74
C GLU A 151 1.40 -9.17 2.93
N PHE A 152 0.47 -9.88 2.27
CA PHE A 152 0.82 -10.93 1.32
C PHE A 152 1.59 -10.36 0.14
N GLY A 153 1.12 -9.23 -0.41
CA GLY A 153 1.73 -8.49 -1.51
C GLY A 153 3.21 -8.19 -1.30
N ARG A 154 3.66 -7.93 -0.06
CA ARG A 154 5.09 -7.73 0.26
C ARG A 154 6.03 -8.83 -0.22
N SER A 155 5.51 -10.04 -0.35
CA SER A 155 6.26 -11.23 -0.78
C SER A 155 6.33 -11.35 -2.30
N LEU A 156 5.55 -10.55 -3.03
CA LEU A 156 5.51 -10.56 -4.48
C LEU A 156 6.63 -9.68 -5.05
N PRO A 157 7.11 -9.98 -6.28
CA PRO A 157 8.07 -9.13 -6.95
C PRO A 157 7.42 -7.80 -7.35
N ASN A 158 8.24 -6.74 -7.29
CA ASN A 158 7.85 -5.38 -7.62
C ASN A 158 8.48 -4.91 -8.94
N GLU A 159 9.10 -5.78 -9.73
CA GLU A 159 9.84 -5.43 -10.95
C GLU A 159 8.92 -5.17 -12.16
N ARG A 160 9.36 -4.28 -13.07
CA ARG A 160 8.84 -4.10 -14.43
C ARG A 160 9.89 -4.54 -15.46
N PRO A 161 9.51 -5.12 -16.63
CA PRO A 161 8.14 -5.41 -17.07
C PRO A 161 7.57 -6.71 -16.47
N LEU A 162 6.25 -6.89 -16.55
CA LEU A 162 5.56 -8.11 -16.09
C LEU A 162 6.04 -9.32 -16.91
N THR A 163 6.98 -10.11 -16.41
CA THR A 163 7.18 -11.44 -16.98
C THR A 163 5.98 -12.33 -16.61
N PRO A 164 5.29 -12.97 -17.57
CA PRO A 164 4.12 -13.83 -17.29
C PRO A 164 4.37 -14.98 -16.29
N GLY A 165 5.63 -15.27 -15.95
CA GLY A 165 6.05 -16.29 -15.00
C GLY A 165 5.95 -15.91 -13.53
N VAL A 166 5.61 -14.65 -13.18
CA VAL A 166 5.58 -14.17 -11.78
C VAL A 166 4.56 -14.92 -10.92
N TRP A 167 3.31 -15.05 -11.36
CA TRP A 167 2.28 -15.80 -10.61
C TRP A 167 2.60 -17.29 -10.51
N ARG A 168 3.18 -17.86 -11.57
CA ARG A 168 3.63 -19.27 -11.60
C ARG A 168 4.89 -19.55 -10.77
N ARG A 169 5.68 -18.53 -10.41
CA ARG A 169 6.80 -18.65 -9.46
C ARG A 169 6.32 -18.45 -8.03
N ALA A 170 5.58 -17.37 -7.77
CA ALA A 170 5.01 -17.11 -6.44
C ALA A 170 4.13 -18.27 -5.94
N LEU A 171 3.31 -18.88 -6.80
CA LEU A 171 2.54 -20.08 -6.45
C LEU A 171 3.44 -21.32 -6.26
N ARG A 172 4.53 -21.47 -7.01
CA ARG A 172 5.49 -22.57 -6.83
C ARG A 172 6.26 -22.46 -5.53
N ASP A 173 6.65 -21.25 -5.15
CA ASP A 173 7.41 -20.98 -3.93
C ASP A 173 6.52 -21.07 -2.68
N LEU A 174 5.21 -20.84 -2.83
CA LEU A 174 4.21 -21.06 -1.77
C LEU A 174 3.79 -22.53 -1.64
N CYS A 175 3.82 -23.31 -2.74
CA CYS A 175 3.44 -24.72 -2.76
C CYS A 175 4.63 -25.69 -2.71
N GLY A 176 5.86 -25.20 -2.89
CA GLY A 176 7.10 -25.98 -2.91
C GLY A 176 7.88 -25.82 -1.60
N GLY A 177 7.93 -26.88 -0.80
CA GLY A 177 8.82 -27.00 0.35
C GLY A 177 10.32 -27.04 -0.04
N PRO A 178 11.24 -27.10 0.95
CA PRO A 178 12.66 -26.86 0.77
C PRO A 178 13.29 -27.78 -0.29
N GLY A 179 14.12 -27.16 -1.14
CA GLY A 179 14.49 -27.67 -2.45
C GLY A 179 15.37 -28.92 -2.48
N THR A 180 15.31 -29.58 -3.63
CA THR A 180 16.37 -30.48 -4.10
C THR A 180 17.42 -29.67 -4.85
N PRO A 181 18.72 -29.79 -4.53
CA PRO A 181 19.78 -29.16 -5.29
C PRO A 181 19.85 -29.84 -6.67
N ARG A 182 20.01 -29.03 -7.73
CA ARG A 182 20.39 -29.56 -9.04
C ARG A 182 21.91 -29.75 -9.05
N ILE A 183 22.32 -30.96 -9.40
CA ILE A 183 23.66 -31.31 -9.88
C ILE A 183 23.90 -30.60 -11.20
#